data_AF-C3Y540-F1
#
_entry.id   AF-C3Y540-F1
#
_cell.length_a   1.000
_cell.length_b   1.000
_cell.length_c   1.000
_cell.angle_alpha   90.00
_cell.angle_beta   90.00
_cell.angle_gamma   90.00
#
_symmetry.space_group_name_H-M   'P 1'
#
loop_
_entity.id
_entity.type
_entity.pdbx_description
1 polymer ?
#
loop_
_entity_poly.entity_id
_entity_poly.type
_entity_poly.pdbx_seq_one_letter_code
_entity_poly.pdbx_strand_id
1 'polypeptide(L)'
;QDYTITVFLRQYWRDERLAFAGSNHSLSLDGRLAEKLWVPDTFIPNAKESFLHKVTVDNKLIRLFPDGGILYGMRQMITAKAECNMDLEKYPMDSQNCTLGFESYGYKTEDIRFRWKSGNDSIYGVESLQLQQFKIGAYNVINGMATYESVLIYFHPTGDYSNVKFCFLLHRQAFYFIFQTYIPSILLVVLSWVGFWINAEAVPARVALGITTVLTMTTLIGGARATMPKISYIKAIDVYLITCFLFTFAALVEYAAVNFRSSVKKMKEAKRK
;
A
#
# COMPACT_ATOMS: atom_id res chain seq x y z
N GLN A 1 1.37 -6.25 -4.01
CA GLN A 1 1.06 -4.81 -4.06
C GLN A 1 -0.45 -4.71 -4.03
N ASP A 2 -0.97 -4.63 -2.83
CA ASP A 2 -2.36 -4.91 -2.51
C ASP A 2 -2.68 -4.28 -1.16
N TYR A 3 -3.92 -3.87 -0.98
CA TYR A 3 -4.43 -3.34 0.28
C TYR A 3 -5.74 -4.04 0.64
N THR A 4 -5.99 -4.19 1.93
CA THR A 4 -7.25 -4.73 2.43
C THR A 4 -8.10 -3.59 2.94
N ILE A 5 -9.30 -3.47 2.43
CA ILE A 5 -10.29 -2.49 2.87
C ILE A 5 -11.56 -3.19 3.29
N THR A 6 -12.18 -2.69 4.35
CA THR A 6 -13.51 -3.13 4.75
C THR A 6 -14.48 -1.95 4.68
N VAL A 7 -15.55 -2.12 3.91
CA VAL A 7 -16.52 -1.06 3.61
C VAL A 7 -17.94 -1.52 3.87
N PHE A 8 -18.80 -0.60 4.27
CA PHE A 8 -20.24 -0.80 4.23
C PHE A 8 -20.76 -0.29 2.88
N LEU A 9 -21.12 -1.22 1.99
CA LEU A 9 -21.62 -0.86 0.66
C LEU A 9 -23.13 -0.67 0.71
N ARG A 10 -23.59 0.55 0.42
CA ARG A 10 -25.01 0.88 0.30
C ARG A 10 -25.34 1.19 -1.14
N GLN A 11 -26.38 0.55 -1.65
CA GLN A 11 -26.85 0.73 -3.03
C GLN A 11 -28.28 1.23 -3.00
N TYR A 12 -28.58 2.16 -3.89
CA TYR A 12 -29.91 2.73 -4.02
C TYR A 12 -30.36 2.68 -5.48
N TRP A 13 -31.53 2.13 -5.73
CA TRP A 13 -32.21 2.18 -7.03
C TRP A 13 -33.71 2.33 -6.82
N ARG A 14 -34.45 2.55 -7.90
CA ARG A 14 -35.91 2.65 -7.87
C ARG A 14 -36.49 1.55 -8.75
N ASP A 15 -37.45 0.81 -8.21
CA ASP A 15 -38.20 -0.22 -8.93
C ASP A 15 -39.70 0.04 -8.77
N GLU A 16 -40.36 0.43 -9.86
CA GLU A 16 -41.78 0.79 -9.84
C GLU A 16 -42.69 -0.40 -9.49
N ARG A 17 -42.24 -1.63 -9.72
CA ARG A 17 -43.01 -2.86 -9.41
C ARG A 17 -43.19 -3.08 -7.91
N LEU A 18 -42.35 -2.44 -7.10
CA LEU A 18 -42.34 -2.55 -5.64
C LEU A 18 -42.91 -1.30 -4.97
N ALA A 19 -43.49 -0.37 -5.73
CA ALA A 19 -44.23 0.75 -5.18
C ALA A 19 -45.52 0.25 -4.49
N PHE A 20 -45.81 0.78 -3.30
CA PHE A 20 -46.98 0.38 -2.53
C PHE A 20 -47.74 1.61 -2.05
N ALA A 21 -49.08 1.56 -2.17
CA ALA A 21 -49.97 2.58 -1.64
C ALA A 21 -50.49 2.15 -0.25
N GLY A 22 -50.55 3.08 0.70
CA GLY A 22 -51.22 2.83 2.00
C GLY A 22 -50.41 3.13 3.26
N SER A 23 -49.11 3.41 3.16
CA SER A 23 -48.35 3.98 4.29
C SER A 23 -47.22 4.90 3.81
N ASN A 24 -47.02 6.01 4.52
CA ASN A 24 -45.94 6.97 4.25
C ASN A 24 -44.60 6.54 4.89
N HIS A 25 -44.55 5.35 5.47
CA HIS A 25 -43.39 4.86 6.19
C HIS A 25 -42.57 3.89 5.33
N SER A 26 -41.24 3.98 5.48
CA SER A 26 -40.33 3.02 4.87
C SER A 26 -40.42 1.66 5.57
N LEU A 27 -40.47 0.57 4.80
CA LEU A 27 -40.48 -0.79 5.32
C LEU A 27 -39.05 -1.35 5.36
N SER A 28 -38.62 -1.81 6.53
CA SER A 28 -37.35 -2.52 6.69
C SER A 28 -37.61 -4.02 6.59
N LEU A 29 -37.07 -4.66 5.55
CA LEU A 29 -37.27 -6.07 5.21
C LEU A 29 -36.00 -6.87 5.49
N ASP A 30 -36.20 -8.13 5.84
CA ASP A 30 -35.10 -9.06 6.11
C ASP A 30 -34.28 -9.36 4.85
N GLY A 31 -32.98 -9.63 5.04
CA GLY A 31 -32.02 -9.86 3.97
C GLY A 31 -32.36 -11.06 3.08
N ARG A 32 -33.12 -12.04 3.58
CA ARG A 32 -33.56 -13.22 2.82
C ARG A 32 -34.45 -12.87 1.63
N LEU A 33 -35.20 -11.77 1.72
CA LEU A 33 -36.04 -11.32 0.60
C LEU A 33 -35.19 -10.85 -0.59
N ALA A 34 -33.91 -10.50 -0.38
CA ALA A 34 -32.99 -10.13 -1.45
C ALA A 34 -32.84 -11.22 -2.52
N GLU A 35 -33.03 -12.50 -2.17
CA GLU A 35 -32.93 -13.62 -3.13
C GLU A 35 -34.11 -13.69 -4.09
N LYS A 36 -35.25 -13.05 -3.75
CA LYS A 36 -36.45 -13.00 -4.59
C LYS A 36 -36.58 -11.69 -5.37
N LEU A 37 -35.70 -10.72 -5.08
CA LEU A 37 -35.72 -9.41 -5.71
C LEU A 37 -34.56 -9.30 -6.68
N TRP A 38 -34.73 -8.47 -7.70
CA TRP A 38 -33.62 -8.10 -8.56
C TRP A 38 -32.66 -7.18 -7.78
N VAL A 39 -31.37 -7.51 -7.80
CA VAL A 39 -30.28 -6.75 -7.17
C VAL A 39 -29.18 -6.54 -8.20
N PRO A 40 -28.57 -5.34 -8.31
CA PRO A 40 -27.47 -5.10 -9.23
C PRO A 40 -26.27 -6.03 -8.99
N ASP A 41 -25.67 -6.52 -10.07
CA ASP A 41 -24.52 -7.43 -10.08
C ASP A 41 -23.17 -6.70 -9.92
N THR A 42 -23.08 -5.84 -8.90
CA THR A 42 -21.90 -5.03 -8.66
C THR A 42 -20.73 -5.87 -8.19
N PHE A 43 -19.62 -5.81 -8.93
CA PHE A 43 -18.35 -6.45 -8.58
C PHE A 43 -17.22 -5.43 -8.45
N ILE A 44 -16.12 -5.84 -7.81
CA ILE A 44 -14.93 -5.00 -7.61
C ILE A 44 -13.86 -5.48 -8.60
N PRO A 45 -13.63 -4.78 -9.72
CA PRO A 45 -12.75 -5.27 -10.79
C PRO A 45 -11.29 -5.43 -10.35
N ASN A 46 -10.82 -4.63 -9.38
CA ASN A 46 -9.46 -4.74 -8.87
C ASN A 46 -9.34 -5.60 -7.60
N ALA A 47 -10.38 -6.32 -7.19
CA ALA A 47 -10.29 -7.23 -6.05
C ALA A 47 -9.63 -8.55 -6.45
N LYS A 48 -8.57 -8.95 -5.73
CA LYS A 48 -7.98 -10.28 -5.80
C LYS A 48 -8.80 -11.29 -4.99
N GLU A 49 -9.26 -10.85 -3.83
CA GLU A 49 -10.11 -11.63 -2.93
C GLU A 49 -11.16 -10.68 -2.35
N SER A 50 -12.40 -11.15 -2.19
CA SER A 50 -13.43 -10.39 -1.48
C SER A 50 -14.38 -11.33 -0.76
N PHE A 51 -14.86 -10.92 0.41
CA PHE A 51 -15.82 -11.68 1.18
C PHE A 51 -16.85 -10.79 1.87
N LEU A 52 -18.07 -11.32 1.95
CA LEU A 52 -19.19 -10.73 2.68
C LEU A 52 -19.18 -11.25 4.11
N HIS A 53 -19.30 -10.35 5.09
CA HIS A 53 -19.38 -10.73 6.51
C HIS A 53 -20.76 -11.32 6.84
N LYS A 54 -20.77 -12.49 7.51
CA LYS A 54 -22.00 -13.28 7.79
C LYS A 54 -22.30 -13.49 9.28
N VAL A 55 -21.74 -12.67 10.18
CA VAL A 55 -21.87 -12.86 11.64
C VAL A 55 -22.84 -11.83 12.23
N THR A 56 -23.84 -12.19 13.05
CA THR A 56 -24.37 -13.53 13.41
C THR A 56 -25.38 -14.10 12.39
N VAL A 57 -25.85 -13.26 11.47
CA VAL A 57 -26.70 -13.58 10.32
C VAL A 57 -26.12 -12.88 9.09
N ASP A 58 -26.56 -13.25 7.88
CA ASP A 58 -26.18 -12.52 6.68
C ASP A 58 -26.54 -11.04 6.83
N ASN A 59 -25.53 -10.18 6.73
CA ASN A 59 -25.65 -8.76 7.02
C ASN A 59 -26.28 -7.98 5.85
N LYS A 60 -27.45 -8.42 5.40
CA LYS A 60 -28.25 -7.76 4.37
C LYS A 60 -29.51 -7.22 5.02
N LEU A 61 -29.76 -5.93 4.85
CA LEU A 61 -31.00 -5.28 5.26
C LEU A 61 -31.48 -4.44 4.07
N ILE A 62 -32.73 -4.64 3.69
CA ILE A 62 -33.38 -3.93 2.60
C ILE A 62 -34.35 -2.93 3.21
N ARG A 63 -34.31 -1.69 2.74
CA ARG A 63 -35.31 -0.70 3.10
C ARG A 63 -36.05 -0.25 1.85
N LEU A 64 -37.35 -0.52 1.83
CA LEU A 64 -38.25 -0.14 0.75
C LEU A 64 -38.97 1.16 1.10
N PHE A 65 -38.95 2.12 0.18
CA PHE A 65 -39.66 3.38 0.27
C PHE A 65 -40.99 3.31 -0.49
N PRO A 66 -42.02 4.09 -0.09
CA PRO A 66 -43.35 4.04 -0.72
C PRO A 66 -43.35 4.36 -2.22
N ASP A 67 -42.39 5.14 -2.69
CA ASP A 67 -42.21 5.55 -4.08
C ASP A 67 -41.56 4.47 -4.98
N GLY A 68 -41.30 3.27 -4.43
CA GLY A 68 -40.56 2.19 -5.08
C GLY A 68 -39.04 2.32 -4.95
N GLY A 69 -38.54 3.29 -4.17
CA GLY A 69 -37.12 3.39 -3.85
C GLY A 69 -36.64 2.23 -2.98
N ILE A 70 -35.49 1.65 -3.30
CA ILE A 70 -34.90 0.53 -2.58
C ILE A 70 -33.51 0.93 -2.13
N LEU A 71 -33.28 0.84 -0.82
CA LEU A 71 -31.96 0.94 -0.21
C LEU A 71 -31.50 -0.45 0.21
N TYR A 72 -30.53 -0.98 -0.51
CA TYR A 72 -29.89 -2.27 -0.26
C TYR A 72 -28.54 -2.08 0.45
N GLY A 73 -28.15 -3.08 1.24
CA GLY A 73 -26.83 -3.12 1.85
C GLY A 73 -26.65 -2.24 3.09
N MET A 74 -27.74 -1.89 3.80
CA MET A 74 -27.63 -1.07 5.03
C MET A 74 -26.70 -1.67 6.10
N ARG A 75 -26.51 -3.00 6.12
CA ARG A 75 -25.56 -3.73 6.98
C ARG A 75 -24.44 -4.42 6.21
N GLN A 76 -24.40 -4.32 4.88
CA GLN A 76 -23.53 -5.16 4.05
C GLN A 76 -22.08 -4.71 4.16
N MET A 77 -21.35 -5.39 5.03
CA MET A 77 -19.92 -5.21 5.21
C MET A 77 -19.18 -6.13 4.22
N ILE A 78 -18.36 -5.53 3.38
CA ILE A 78 -17.51 -6.22 2.40
C ILE A 78 -16.08 -5.96 2.80
N THR A 79 -15.30 -7.02 2.97
CA THR A 79 -13.85 -6.91 3.00
C THR A 79 -13.30 -7.33 1.65
N ALA A 80 -12.54 -6.45 1.02
CA ALA A 80 -11.90 -6.69 -0.25
C ALA A 80 -10.39 -6.48 -0.14
N LYS A 81 -9.63 -7.43 -0.68
CA LYS A 81 -8.20 -7.33 -0.90
C LYS A 81 -8.00 -6.87 -2.34
N ALA A 82 -7.75 -5.58 -2.50
CA ALA A 82 -7.70 -4.92 -3.78
C ALA A 82 -6.27 -4.66 -4.24
N GLU A 83 -6.05 -4.78 -5.54
CA GLU A 83 -4.81 -4.41 -6.20
C GLU A 83 -4.63 -2.90 -6.22
N CYS A 84 -3.41 -2.47 -5.92
CA CYS A 84 -2.95 -1.10 -6.08
C CYS A 84 -1.51 -1.14 -6.59
N ASN A 85 -1.28 -0.62 -7.79
CA ASN A 85 0.06 -0.53 -8.37
C ASN A 85 0.82 0.61 -7.67
N MET A 86 1.74 0.26 -6.77
CA MET A 86 2.45 1.22 -5.94
C MET A 86 3.80 1.57 -6.56
N ASP A 87 4.08 2.86 -6.67
CA ASP A 87 5.38 3.38 -7.09
C ASP A 87 6.28 3.61 -5.87
N LEU A 88 7.27 2.74 -5.70
CA LEU A 88 8.14 2.71 -4.53
C LEU A 88 9.50 3.40 -4.78
N GLU A 89 9.70 4.11 -5.89
CA GLU A 89 10.97 4.77 -6.20
C GLU A 89 11.44 5.68 -5.05
N LYS A 90 10.50 6.43 -4.45
CA LYS A 90 10.77 7.37 -3.34
C LYS A 90 10.65 6.75 -1.95
N TYR A 91 10.60 5.42 -1.84
CA TYR A 91 10.45 4.75 -0.55
C TYR A 91 11.58 5.12 0.45
N PRO A 92 11.27 5.44 1.73
CA PRO A 92 9.96 5.41 2.41
C PRO A 92 9.22 6.77 2.45
N MET A 93 9.66 7.76 1.69
CA MET A 93 9.02 9.09 1.60
C MET A 93 8.13 9.19 0.34
N ASP A 94 7.34 8.15 0.12
CA ASP A 94 6.45 7.96 -1.01
C ASP A 94 4.99 8.29 -0.67
N SER A 95 4.22 8.61 -1.70
CA SER A 95 2.76 8.74 -1.65
C SER A 95 2.15 7.84 -2.70
N GLN A 96 1.16 7.04 -2.32
CA GLN A 96 0.53 6.04 -3.17
C GLN A 96 -0.90 6.45 -3.48
N ASN A 97 -1.28 6.44 -4.76
CA ASN A 97 -2.65 6.66 -5.19
C ASN A 97 -3.31 5.30 -5.44
N CYS A 98 -4.23 4.91 -4.55
CA CYS A 98 -4.95 3.66 -4.67
C CYS A 98 -6.42 3.92 -4.99
N THR A 99 -7.02 2.98 -5.71
CA THR A 99 -8.41 3.08 -6.14
C THR A 99 -9.20 1.84 -5.74
N LEU A 100 -10.47 2.01 -5.40
CA LEU A 100 -11.45 0.94 -5.25
C LEU A 100 -12.54 1.16 -6.31
N GLY A 101 -12.61 0.28 -7.30
CA GLY A 101 -13.61 0.35 -8.35
C GLY A 101 -14.84 -0.48 -8.02
N PHE A 102 -15.99 -0.06 -8.51
CA PHE A 102 -17.21 -0.85 -8.57
C PHE A 102 -17.80 -0.78 -9.97
N GLU A 103 -18.19 -1.92 -10.49
CA GLU A 103 -18.62 -2.09 -11.87
C GLU A 103 -19.69 -3.17 -11.99
N SER A 104 -20.48 -3.14 -13.06
CA SER A 104 -21.52 -4.14 -13.31
C SER A 104 -20.90 -5.24 -14.16
N TYR A 105 -21.16 -6.49 -13.78
CA TYR A 105 -20.53 -7.63 -14.44
C TYR A 105 -21.18 -7.94 -15.80
N GLY A 106 -22.51 -7.95 -15.85
CA GLY A 106 -23.29 -8.38 -17.01
C GLY A 106 -24.03 -7.25 -17.74
N TYR A 107 -24.34 -6.14 -17.07
CA TYR A 107 -25.18 -5.08 -17.64
C TYR A 107 -24.35 -3.94 -18.25
N LYS A 108 -24.73 -3.52 -19.46
CA LYS A 108 -24.08 -2.41 -20.16
C LYS A 108 -24.53 -1.06 -19.57
N THR A 109 -23.85 0.01 -19.96
CA THR A 109 -24.18 1.40 -19.57
C THR A 109 -25.58 1.84 -20.03
N GLU A 110 -26.16 1.14 -21.00
CA GLU A 110 -27.54 1.34 -21.45
C GLU A 110 -28.56 0.79 -20.44
N ASP A 111 -28.23 -0.31 -19.76
CA ASP A 111 -29.11 -0.99 -18.80
C ASP A 111 -28.94 -0.45 -17.37
N ILE A 112 -27.69 -0.29 -16.92
CA ILE A 112 -27.35 0.17 -15.57
C ILE A 112 -26.32 1.30 -15.62
N ARG A 113 -26.57 2.36 -14.84
CA ARG A 113 -25.63 3.45 -14.63
C ARG A 113 -25.35 3.67 -13.15
N PHE A 114 -24.11 3.48 -12.74
CA PHE A 114 -23.66 3.80 -11.40
C PHE A 114 -23.30 5.27 -11.25
N ARG A 115 -23.70 5.84 -10.12
CA ARG A 115 -23.39 7.21 -9.73
C ARG A 115 -23.26 7.31 -8.22
N TRP A 116 -22.31 8.11 -7.76
CA TRP A 116 -22.23 8.53 -6.35
C TRP A 116 -23.40 9.46 -6.01
N LYS A 117 -24.16 9.12 -4.95
CA LYS A 117 -25.38 9.84 -4.56
C LYS A 117 -25.14 11.33 -4.27
N SER A 118 -24.06 11.63 -3.55
CA SER A 118 -23.69 12.98 -3.12
C SER A 118 -22.22 13.30 -3.44
N GLY A 119 -21.68 12.76 -4.54
CA GLY A 119 -20.27 12.92 -4.88
C GLY A 119 -19.35 12.46 -3.72
N ASN A 120 -18.38 13.29 -3.33
CA ASN A 120 -17.42 12.99 -2.26
C ASN A 120 -18.11 12.76 -0.90
N ASP A 121 -19.22 13.44 -0.62
CA ASP A 121 -19.98 13.31 0.63
C ASP A 121 -20.69 11.94 0.76
N SER A 122 -20.65 11.11 -0.28
CA SER A 122 -21.16 9.73 -0.23
C SER A 122 -20.28 8.82 0.61
N ILE A 123 -19.05 9.25 0.94
CA ILE A 123 -18.06 8.46 1.66
C ILE A 123 -17.96 8.95 3.10
N TYR A 124 -18.14 8.02 4.03
CA TYR A 124 -18.12 8.31 5.46
C TYR A 124 -17.05 7.49 6.17
N GLY A 125 -16.53 8.03 7.27
CA GLY A 125 -15.61 7.32 8.17
C GLY A 125 -14.14 7.35 7.79
N VAL A 126 -13.77 7.92 6.63
CA VAL A 126 -12.36 8.03 6.19
C VAL A 126 -11.50 8.80 7.20
N GLU A 127 -12.06 9.86 7.79
CA GLU A 127 -11.36 10.71 8.77
C GLU A 127 -11.05 9.97 10.10
N SER A 128 -11.84 8.96 10.44
CA SER A 128 -11.65 8.15 11.65
C SER A 128 -10.64 7.01 11.47
N LEU A 129 -10.17 6.76 10.24
CA LEU A 129 -9.25 5.67 9.97
C LEU A 129 -7.84 6.00 10.46
N GLN A 130 -7.34 5.17 11.38
CA GLN A 130 -5.97 5.22 11.86
C GLN A 130 -5.20 4.04 11.29
N LEU A 131 -4.32 4.31 10.33
CA LEU A 131 -3.38 3.34 9.78
C LEU A 131 -2.02 3.50 10.47
N GLN A 132 -1.34 2.39 10.74
CA GLN A 132 -0.07 2.41 11.47
C GLN A 132 1.11 2.96 10.66
N GLN A 133 1.15 2.66 9.36
CA GLN A 133 2.27 3.01 8.48
C GLN A 133 1.93 4.13 7.48
N PHE A 134 0.66 4.45 7.34
CA PHE A 134 0.17 5.41 6.35
C PHE A 134 -0.75 6.42 7.00
N LYS A 135 -0.86 7.59 6.38
CA LYS A 135 -1.90 8.56 6.65
C LYS A 135 -2.72 8.71 5.38
N ILE A 136 -4.04 8.69 5.52
CA ILE A 136 -4.92 8.98 4.39
C ILE A 136 -4.84 10.49 4.12
N GLY A 137 -4.48 10.84 2.89
CA GLY A 137 -4.44 12.20 2.39
C GLY A 137 -5.77 12.57 1.75
N ALA A 138 -5.69 13.28 0.61
CA ALA A 138 -6.87 13.61 -0.17
C ALA A 138 -7.52 12.36 -0.78
N TYR A 139 -8.84 12.38 -0.88
CA TYR A 139 -9.62 11.36 -1.56
C TYR A 139 -10.67 12.02 -2.45
N ASN A 140 -11.06 11.33 -3.50
CA ASN A 140 -12.09 11.78 -4.43
C ASN A 140 -12.87 10.60 -5.00
N VAL A 141 -14.10 10.88 -5.41
CA VAL A 141 -14.93 9.92 -6.12
C VAL A 141 -15.02 10.28 -7.60
N ILE A 142 -14.99 9.27 -8.44
CA ILE A 142 -15.04 9.42 -9.89
C ILE A 142 -16.18 8.56 -10.41
N ASN A 143 -17.05 9.18 -11.21
CA ASN A 143 -17.99 8.46 -12.08
C ASN A 143 -17.30 8.30 -13.44
N GLY A 144 -17.26 7.08 -13.97
CA GLY A 144 -16.61 6.79 -15.23
C GLY A 144 -17.34 5.74 -16.05
N MET A 145 -16.75 5.44 -17.20
CA MET A 145 -17.17 4.36 -18.09
C MET A 145 -15.93 3.52 -18.37
N ALA A 146 -16.08 2.20 -18.33
CA ALA A 146 -15.06 1.24 -18.70
C ALA A 146 -15.44 0.66 -20.06
N THR A 147 -14.60 0.91 -21.06
CA THR A 147 -14.75 0.39 -22.41
C THR A 147 -13.82 -0.81 -22.56
N TYR A 148 -14.38 -2.01 -22.75
CA TYR A 148 -13.59 -3.21 -23.02
C TYR A 148 -13.56 -3.48 -24.52
N GLU A 149 -12.41 -3.21 -25.16
CA GLU A 149 -12.17 -3.59 -26.56
C GLU A 149 -11.83 -5.07 -26.67
N SER A 150 -12.19 -5.67 -27.81
CA SER A 150 -12.15 -7.12 -28.12
C SER A 150 -10.75 -7.76 -28.16
N VAL A 151 -9.71 -7.10 -27.66
CA VAL A 151 -8.31 -7.54 -27.80
C VAL A 151 -7.85 -8.40 -26.63
N LEU A 152 -8.54 -8.40 -25.47
CA LEU A 152 -8.17 -9.22 -24.31
C LEU A 152 -9.28 -10.21 -23.94
N ILE A 153 -9.08 -11.40 -24.45
CA ILE A 153 -9.88 -12.62 -24.41
C ILE A 153 -10.29 -13.05 -22.98
N TYR A 154 -11.53 -13.54 -22.87
CA TYR A 154 -12.13 -14.49 -21.88
C TYR A 154 -13.06 -14.03 -20.74
N PHE A 155 -13.13 -12.74 -20.34
CA PHE A 155 -13.91 -12.39 -19.12
C PHE A 155 -15.06 -11.38 -19.27
N HIS A 156 -15.08 -10.53 -20.30
CA HIS A 156 -16.13 -9.50 -20.46
C HIS A 156 -16.71 -9.51 -21.90
N PRO A 157 -18.05 -9.46 -22.06
CA PRO A 157 -18.66 -9.14 -23.36
C PRO A 157 -18.18 -7.76 -23.83
N THR A 158 -18.01 -7.60 -25.14
CA THR A 158 -17.70 -6.29 -25.73
C THR A 158 -18.81 -5.28 -25.43
N GLY A 159 -18.42 -4.12 -24.89
CA GLY A 159 -19.33 -3.02 -24.60
C GLY A 159 -18.80 -2.04 -23.57
N ASP A 160 -19.58 -0.97 -23.37
CA ASP A 160 -19.30 0.07 -22.40
C ASP A 160 -20.04 -0.23 -21.10
N TYR A 161 -19.30 -0.34 -20.01
CA TYR A 161 -19.80 -0.63 -18.67
C TYR A 161 -19.69 0.60 -17.76
N SER A 162 -20.71 0.83 -16.94
CA SER A 162 -20.69 1.94 -16.01
C SER A 162 -19.83 1.58 -14.80
N ASN A 163 -18.86 2.44 -14.47
CA ASN A 163 -17.90 2.21 -13.39
C ASN A 163 -17.86 3.42 -12.45
N VAL A 164 -17.80 3.16 -11.15
CA VAL A 164 -17.55 4.19 -10.12
C VAL A 164 -16.30 3.84 -9.34
N LYS A 165 -15.43 4.83 -9.14
CA LYS A 165 -14.15 4.66 -8.43
C LYS A 165 -14.10 5.55 -7.21
N PHE A 166 -13.62 4.98 -6.13
CA PHE A 166 -13.14 5.72 -4.97
C PHE A 166 -11.62 5.75 -5.02
N CYS A 167 -11.03 6.93 -5.19
CA CYS A 167 -9.58 7.10 -5.23
C CYS A 167 -9.14 7.81 -3.94
N PHE A 168 -8.05 7.33 -3.35
CA PHE A 168 -7.53 7.86 -2.11
C PHE A 168 -6.00 7.85 -2.12
N LEU A 169 -5.43 8.93 -1.61
CA LEU A 169 -3.99 9.09 -1.47
C LEU A 169 -3.55 8.54 -0.11
N LEU A 170 -2.54 7.69 -0.11
CA LEU A 170 -1.88 7.19 1.09
C LEU A 170 -0.49 7.80 1.19
N HIS A 171 -0.24 8.58 2.24
CA HIS A 171 1.08 9.11 2.54
C HIS A 171 1.80 8.20 3.53
N ARG A 172 2.99 7.70 3.21
CA ARG A 172 3.75 6.84 4.15
C ARG A 172 4.30 7.66 5.32
N GLN A 173 4.23 7.11 6.54
CA GLN A 173 4.87 7.71 7.70
C GLN A 173 6.33 7.23 7.79
N ALA A 174 7.27 8.14 7.53
CA ALA A 174 8.70 7.80 7.49
C ALA A 174 9.36 7.61 8.87
N PHE A 175 8.68 7.99 9.96
CA PHE A 175 9.26 8.06 11.31
C PHE A 175 9.86 6.73 11.78
N TYR A 176 9.16 5.62 11.55
CA TYR A 176 9.67 4.28 11.86
C TYR A 176 11.02 3.99 11.18
N PHE A 177 11.13 4.30 9.88
CA PHE A 177 12.34 4.08 9.10
C PHE A 177 13.50 4.96 9.56
N ILE A 178 13.20 6.20 9.99
CA ILE A 178 14.21 7.11 10.52
C ILE A 178 14.92 6.48 11.74
N PHE A 179 14.15 5.97 12.71
CA PHE A 179 14.72 5.41 13.93
C PHE A 179 15.35 4.03 13.75
N GLN A 180 14.77 3.18 12.90
CA GLN A 180 15.29 1.82 12.72
C GLN A 180 16.41 1.70 11.68
N THR A 181 16.44 2.58 10.68
CA THR A 181 17.37 2.44 9.56
C THR A 181 18.32 3.62 9.45
N TYR A 182 17.79 4.86 9.35
CA TYR A 182 18.63 6.03 9.09
C TYR A 182 19.56 6.39 10.27
N ILE A 183 19.03 6.46 11.50
CA ILE A 183 19.84 6.79 12.68
C ILE A 183 20.95 5.73 12.89
N PRO A 184 20.65 4.41 12.92
CA PRO A 184 21.69 3.39 13.06
C PRO A 184 22.73 3.43 11.95
N SER A 185 22.35 3.63 10.68
CA SER A 185 23.33 3.71 9.58
C SER A 185 24.26 4.92 9.72
N ILE A 186 23.76 6.08 10.17
CA ILE A 186 24.60 7.26 10.43
C ILE A 186 25.60 6.94 11.54
N LEU A 187 25.13 6.35 12.64
CA LEU A 187 26.00 5.96 13.75
C LEU A 187 27.08 4.96 13.32
N LEU A 188 26.76 4.00 12.45
CA LEU A 188 27.74 3.06 11.89
C LEU A 188 28.80 3.74 11.02
N VAL A 189 28.40 4.72 10.20
CA VAL A 189 29.37 5.52 9.41
C VAL A 189 30.27 6.33 10.34
N VAL A 190 29.72 6.99 11.36
CA VAL A 190 30.53 7.73 12.35
C VAL A 190 31.46 6.80 13.12
N LEU A 191 30.99 5.61 13.51
CA LEU A 191 31.83 4.59 14.15
C LEU A 191 32.99 4.16 13.27
N SER A 192 32.80 4.06 11.95
CA SER A 192 33.89 3.76 11.01
C SER A 192 35.00 4.81 11.04
N TRP A 193 34.68 6.08 11.32
CA TRP A 193 35.65 7.17 11.39
C TRP A 193 36.46 7.18 12.70
N VAL A 194 35.95 6.53 13.76
CA VAL A 194 36.71 6.35 15.02
C VAL A 194 38.02 5.61 14.76
N GLY A 195 38.06 4.71 13.76
CA GLY A 195 39.27 4.02 13.31
C GLY A 195 40.42 4.95 12.91
N PHE A 196 40.13 6.17 12.44
CA PHE A 196 41.16 7.14 12.06
C PHE A 196 41.94 7.69 13.26
N TRP A 197 41.28 7.81 14.42
CA TRP A 197 41.93 8.27 15.64
C TRP A 197 42.89 7.21 16.22
N ILE A 198 42.70 5.93 15.84
CA ILE A 198 43.50 4.71 16.15
C ILE A 198 44.52 4.86 17.27
N ASN A 199 45.73 4.29 17.33
CA ASN A 199 46.97 4.52 16.58
C ASN A 199 47.20 3.49 15.48
N ALA A 200 48.09 3.79 14.53
CA ALA A 200 48.38 2.91 13.40
C ALA A 200 49.06 1.58 13.80
N GLU A 201 49.64 1.52 14.99
CA GLU A 201 50.30 0.31 15.50
C GLU A 201 49.31 -0.69 16.10
N ALA A 202 48.10 -0.26 16.47
CA ALA A 202 47.04 -1.11 16.99
C ALA A 202 46.25 -1.79 15.87
N VAL A 203 46.95 -2.58 15.04
CA VAL A 203 46.42 -3.31 13.87
C VAL A 203 45.18 -4.16 14.22
N PRO A 204 45.16 -4.97 15.31
CA PRO A 204 44.01 -5.83 15.60
C PRO A 204 42.73 -5.04 15.90
N ALA A 205 42.85 -3.91 16.61
CA ALA A 205 41.71 -3.08 16.98
C ALA A 205 41.07 -2.41 15.75
N ARG A 206 41.89 -1.90 14.83
CA ARG A 206 41.41 -1.25 13.60
C ARG A 206 40.76 -2.23 12.62
N VAL A 207 41.37 -3.41 12.43
CA VAL A 207 40.80 -4.47 11.58
C VAL A 207 39.46 -4.93 12.12
N ALA A 208 39.39 -5.22 13.43
CA ALA A 208 38.15 -5.67 14.07
C ALA A 208 37.04 -4.62 13.90
N LEU A 209 37.32 -3.36 14.20
CA LEU A 209 36.35 -2.27 14.04
C LEU A 209 35.87 -2.12 12.58
N GLY A 210 36.78 -2.17 11.61
CA GLY A 210 36.44 -2.05 10.19
C GLY A 210 35.61 -3.23 9.66
N ILE A 211 35.99 -4.47 9.98
CA ILE A 211 35.23 -5.66 9.55
C ILE A 211 33.86 -5.71 10.25
N THR A 212 33.82 -5.45 11.55
CA THR A 212 32.56 -5.44 12.30
C THR A 212 31.60 -4.36 11.78
N THR A 213 32.07 -3.14 11.49
CA THR A 213 31.20 -2.08 10.94
C THR A 213 30.66 -2.41 9.55
N VAL A 214 31.47 -3.00 8.66
CA VAL A 214 31.00 -3.48 7.34
C VAL A 214 30.00 -4.62 7.48
N LEU A 215 30.26 -5.58 8.38
CA LEU A 215 29.33 -6.67 8.68
C LEU A 215 28.01 -6.14 9.22
N THR A 216 28.04 -5.26 10.23
CA THR A 216 26.82 -4.67 10.82
C THR A 216 26.04 -3.86 9.79
N MET A 217 26.71 -3.13 8.91
CA MET A 217 26.05 -2.42 7.80
C MET A 217 25.38 -3.40 6.83
N THR A 218 26.06 -4.50 6.48
CA THR A 218 25.49 -5.55 5.61
C THR A 218 24.27 -6.20 6.26
N THR A 219 24.33 -6.48 7.57
CA THR A 219 23.19 -6.99 8.34
C THR A 219 22.02 -6.01 8.35
N LEU A 220 22.28 -4.71 8.53
CA LEU A 220 21.25 -3.66 8.50
C LEU A 220 20.57 -3.60 7.13
N ILE A 221 21.34 -3.66 6.03
CA ILE A 221 20.80 -3.71 4.66
C ILE A 221 19.91 -4.94 4.47
N GLY A 222 20.37 -6.11 4.93
CA GLY A 222 19.59 -7.35 4.88
C GLY A 222 18.28 -7.25 5.66
N GLY A 223 18.32 -6.70 6.87
CA GLY A 223 17.15 -6.47 7.72
C GLY A 223 16.15 -5.51 7.09
N ALA A 224 16.61 -4.38 6.55
CA ALA A 224 15.75 -3.43 5.84
C ALA A 224 15.07 -4.09 4.64
N ARG A 225 15.82 -4.84 3.81
CA ARG A 225 15.28 -5.56 2.64
C ARG A 225 14.28 -6.66 2.99
N ALA A 226 14.42 -7.32 4.13
CA ALA A 226 13.49 -8.37 4.55
C ALA A 226 12.08 -7.84 4.85
N THR A 227 11.98 -6.59 5.30
CA THR A 227 10.70 -5.93 5.61
C THR A 227 10.00 -5.34 4.38
N MET A 228 10.70 -5.28 3.24
CA MET A 228 10.22 -4.64 2.02
C MET A 228 9.77 -5.67 0.98
N PRO A 229 8.74 -5.34 0.16
CA PRO A 229 8.41 -6.16 -1.00
C PRO A 229 9.61 -6.19 -1.97
N LYS A 230 9.87 -7.36 -2.54
CA LYS A 230 10.91 -7.54 -3.55
C LYS A 230 10.46 -6.85 -4.84
N ILE A 231 11.18 -5.80 -5.23
CA ILE A 231 10.98 -5.06 -6.47
C ILE A 231 12.31 -4.96 -7.22
N SER A 232 12.26 -4.86 -8.54
CA SER A 232 13.42 -4.92 -9.43
C SER A 232 14.13 -3.59 -9.63
N TYR A 233 13.48 -2.46 -9.33
CA TYR A 233 14.05 -1.13 -9.50
C TYR A 233 14.66 -0.57 -8.19
N ILE A 234 15.53 0.43 -8.36
CA ILE A 234 16.26 1.08 -7.27
C ILE A 234 15.32 2.01 -6.50
N LYS A 235 15.33 1.91 -5.17
CA LYS A 235 14.60 2.82 -4.27
C LYS A 235 15.53 3.87 -3.68
N ALA A 236 14.97 5.00 -3.24
CA ALA A 236 15.72 6.03 -2.52
C ALA A 236 16.47 5.48 -1.29
N ILE A 237 15.84 4.57 -0.53
CA ILE A 237 16.50 3.88 0.60
C ILE A 237 17.69 3.00 0.17
N ASP A 238 17.63 2.36 -1.01
CA ASP A 238 18.73 1.53 -1.50
C ASP A 238 19.95 2.41 -1.83
N VAL A 239 19.74 3.56 -2.48
CA VAL A 239 20.81 4.54 -2.77
C VAL A 239 21.46 5.04 -1.48
N TYR A 240 20.65 5.39 -0.48
CA TYR A 240 21.14 5.85 0.81
C TYR A 240 21.99 4.78 1.52
N LEU A 241 21.48 3.55 1.63
CA LEU A 241 22.18 2.46 2.29
C LEU A 241 23.45 2.03 1.56
N ILE A 242 23.44 2.00 0.21
CA ILE A 242 24.63 1.72 -0.59
C ILE A 242 25.68 2.81 -0.37
N THR A 243 25.27 4.08 -0.29
CA THR A 243 26.18 5.19 -0.03
C THR A 243 26.86 5.04 1.33
N CYS A 244 26.08 4.75 2.39
CA CYS A 244 26.63 4.48 3.72
C CYS A 244 27.59 3.27 3.71
N PHE A 245 27.26 2.20 2.97
CA PHE A 245 28.13 1.03 2.82
C PHE A 245 29.44 1.36 2.12
N LEU A 246 29.41 2.19 1.07
CA LEU A 246 30.62 2.64 0.38
C LEU A 246 31.53 3.44 1.30
N PHE A 247 30.97 4.30 2.17
CA PHE A 247 31.76 5.04 3.16
C PHE A 247 32.41 4.12 4.20
N THR A 248 31.68 3.14 4.75
CA THR A 248 32.27 2.20 5.73
C THR A 248 33.32 1.30 5.09
N PHE A 249 33.08 0.86 3.86
CA PHE A 249 34.06 0.08 3.09
C PHE A 249 35.31 0.91 2.75
N ALA A 250 35.15 2.17 2.36
CA ALA A 250 36.28 3.07 2.09
C ALA A 250 37.16 3.28 3.33
N ALA A 251 36.58 3.38 4.53
CA ALA A 251 37.34 3.46 5.78
C ALA A 251 38.21 2.20 6.03
N LEU A 252 37.70 1.01 5.70
CA LEU A 252 38.46 -0.23 5.78
C LEU A 252 39.61 -0.28 4.75
N VAL A 253 39.37 0.20 3.52
CA VAL A 253 40.38 0.27 2.47
C VAL A 253 41.48 1.27 2.82
N GLU A 254 41.12 2.43 3.39
CA GLU A 254 42.07 3.43 3.90
C GLU A 254 43.01 2.79 4.91
N TYR A 255 42.45 2.05 5.87
CA TYR A 255 43.24 1.34 6.87
C TYR A 255 44.22 0.34 6.24
N ALA A 256 43.76 -0.45 5.26
CA ALA A 256 44.62 -1.41 4.55
C ALA A 256 45.78 -0.69 3.86
N ALA A 257 45.53 0.47 3.25
CA ALA A 257 46.56 1.28 2.60
C ALA A 257 47.56 1.86 3.61
N VAL A 258 47.11 2.35 4.77
CA VAL A 258 47.99 2.86 5.84
C VAL A 258 48.86 1.73 6.41
N ASN A 259 48.27 0.56 6.68
CA ASN A 259 49.01 -0.58 7.22
C ASN A 259 50.07 -1.08 6.24
N PHE A 260 49.75 -1.14 4.94
CA PHE A 260 50.72 -1.51 3.90
C PHE A 260 51.88 -0.51 3.83
N ARG A 261 51.59 0.81 3.83
CA ARG A 261 52.63 1.85 3.82
C ARG A 261 53.51 1.79 5.08
N SER A 262 52.92 1.60 6.26
CA SER A 262 53.63 1.45 7.53
C SER A 262 54.56 0.23 7.50
N SER A 263 54.05 -0.92 7.03
CA SER A 263 54.83 -2.16 6.91
C SER A 263 55.99 -2.02 5.93
N VAL A 264 55.78 -1.38 4.77
CA VAL A 264 56.84 -1.10 3.79
C VAL A 264 57.90 -0.17 4.37
N LYS A 265 57.51 0.85 5.14
CA LYS A 265 58.47 1.75 5.81
C LYS A 265 59.32 0.99 6.82
N LYS A 266 58.71 0.16 7.68
CA LYS A 266 59.43 -0.70 8.63
C LYS A 266 60.42 -1.65 7.95
N MET A 267 60.03 -2.26 6.81
CA MET A 267 60.93 -3.11 6.02
C MET A 267 62.12 -2.34 5.42
N LYS A 268 61.91 -1.10 4.96
CA LYS A 268 63.01 -0.26 4.44
C LYS A 268 63.98 0.18 5.53
N GLU A 269 63.48 0.50 6.72
CA GLU A 269 64.30 0.84 7.88
C GLU A 269 65.12 -0.36 8.37
N ALA A 270 64.54 -1.57 8.35
CA ALA A 270 65.25 -2.80 8.70
C ALA A 270 66.37 -3.17 7.71
N LYS A 271 66.26 -2.78 6.43
CA LYS A 271 67.32 -2.98 5.42
C LYS A 271 68.45 -1.95 5.47
N ARG A 272 68.27 -0.83 6.19
CA ARG A 272 69.27 0.25 6.33
C ARG A 272 70.13 0.10 7.58
N LYS A 273 69.73 -0.74 8.53
CA LYS A 273 70.54 -1.18 9.67
C LYS A 273 71.30 -2.44 9.31
#